data_AF-A0A5J4VPQ4-F1
#
_entry.id   AF-A0A5J4VPQ4-F1
#
_cell.length_a   1.000
_cell.length_b   1.000
_cell.length_c   1.000
_cell.angle_alpha   90.00
_cell.angle_beta   90.00
_cell.angle_gamma   90.00
#
_symmetry.space_group_name_H-M   'P 1'
#
loop_
_entity.id
_entity.type
_entity.pdbx_description
1 polymer ?
#
loop_
_entity_poly.entity_id
_entity_poly.type
_entity_poly.pdbx_seq_one_letter_code
_entity_poly.pdbx_strand_id
1 'polypeptide(L)'
;MTNTSIQDIGQLQADIQVIDQELVIQTHFRGYFATNEEILALQSSAVDDYAYSAEELLVRVYQNSWVETDQIVPDQVTPARNTTSMEDSGTSIAGTGIEYTCRDHQHPLQVSIVLPVKDTATGEEGTATTYARSDHAHHINLSN
;
A
#
# COMPACT_ATOMS: atom_id res chain seq x y z
N MET A 1 34.79 -44.78 22.88
CA MET A 1 33.77 -44.80 23.95
C MET A 1 32.73 -43.77 23.54
N THR A 2 31.47 -44.19 23.44
CA THR A 2 30.38 -43.42 22.84
C THR A 2 30.07 -42.17 23.65
N ASN A 3 30.02 -41.02 22.96
CA ASN A 3 29.52 -39.75 23.48
C ASN A 3 28.13 -39.98 24.09
N THR A 4 27.96 -39.65 25.36
CA THR A 4 26.62 -39.50 25.94
C THR A 4 26.69 -38.31 26.90
N SER A 5 26.34 -37.15 26.36
CA SER A 5 26.04 -35.95 27.15
C SER A 5 24.78 -36.24 27.95
N ILE A 6 24.93 -36.74 29.18
CA ILE A 6 23.83 -36.84 30.13
C ILE A 6 23.61 -35.40 30.63
N GLN A 7 22.56 -34.74 30.16
CA GLN A 7 22.11 -33.52 30.82
C GLN A 7 21.71 -33.89 32.26
N ASP A 8 22.30 -33.22 33.25
CA ASP A 8 21.94 -33.38 34.67
C ASP A 8 20.45 -33.05 34.84
N ILE A 9 19.73 -33.85 35.62
CA ILE A 9 18.31 -33.61 35.95
C ILE A 9 18.13 -32.21 36.54
N GLY A 10 19.10 -31.74 37.32
CA GLY A 10 19.08 -30.37 37.85
C GLY A 10 19.14 -29.29 36.76
N GLN A 11 19.89 -29.52 35.68
CA GLN A 11 19.97 -28.59 34.55
C GLN A 11 18.66 -28.58 33.76
N LEU A 12 18.09 -29.74 33.48
CA LEU A 12 16.79 -29.84 32.79
C LEU A 12 15.67 -29.15 33.57
N GLN A 13 15.69 -29.23 34.90
CA GLN A 13 14.73 -28.53 35.75
C GLN A 13 14.89 -27.01 35.68
N ALA A 14 16.13 -26.51 35.67
CA ALA A 14 16.40 -25.09 35.52
C ALA A 14 15.98 -24.58 34.13
N ASP A 15 16.28 -25.34 33.08
CA ASP A 15 15.91 -24.99 31.70
C ASP A 15 14.39 -24.93 31.52
N ILE A 16 13.64 -25.87 32.12
CA ILE A 16 12.16 -25.85 32.10
C ILE A 16 11.62 -24.60 32.81
N GLN A 17 12.20 -24.22 33.95
CA GLN A 17 11.77 -23.01 34.67
C GLN A 17 12.00 -21.74 33.85
N VAL A 18 13.13 -21.67 33.13
CA VAL A 18 13.42 -20.55 32.21
C VAL A 18 12.41 -20.53 31.07
N ILE A 19 12.11 -21.68 30.47
CA ILE A 19 11.12 -21.79 29.39
C ILE A 19 9.73 -21.34 29.87
N ASP A 20 9.29 -21.76 31.06
CA ASP A 20 8.00 -21.35 31.61
C ASP A 20 7.96 -19.84 31.87
N GLN A 21 9.07 -19.26 32.36
CA GLN A 21 9.17 -17.82 32.55
C GLN A 21 9.17 -17.06 31.21
N GLU A 22 9.88 -17.56 30.20
CA GLU A 22 9.91 -17.01 28.84
C GLU A 22 8.55 -17.12 28.13
N LEU A 23 7.81 -18.20 28.36
CA LEU A 23 6.46 -18.40 27.82
C LEU A 23 5.45 -17.41 28.43
N VAL A 24 5.60 -17.06 29.71
CA VAL A 24 4.76 -16.06 30.39
C VAL A 24 5.02 -14.64 29.89
N ILE A 25 6.23 -14.34 29.43
CA ILE A 25 6.58 -13.01 28.87
C ILE A 25 6.42 -12.92 27.36
N GLN A 26 6.04 -14.02 26.68
CA GLN A 26 5.64 -13.95 25.28
C GLN A 26 4.27 -13.31 25.17
N THR A 27 4.25 -12.09 24.64
CA THR A 27 3.03 -11.41 24.20
C THR A 27 2.49 -12.14 22.97
N HIS A 28 1.40 -12.92 23.08
CA HIS A 28 0.87 -13.67 21.93
C HIS A 28 -0.12 -12.85 21.13
N PHE A 29 0.14 -12.75 19.83
CA PHE A 29 -0.89 -12.34 18.89
C PHE A 29 -1.95 -13.43 18.73
N ARG A 30 -3.23 -13.09 18.89
CA ARG A 30 -4.37 -14.00 18.73
C ARG A 30 -5.04 -13.92 17.38
N GLY A 31 -4.81 -12.85 16.62
CA GLY A 31 -5.35 -12.71 15.27
C GLY A 31 -6.19 -11.46 15.09
N TYR A 32 -6.80 -11.39 13.91
CA TYR A 32 -7.80 -10.40 13.52
C TYR A 32 -9.17 -11.04 13.57
N PHE A 33 -10.12 -10.39 14.23
CA PHE A 33 -11.48 -10.89 14.43
C PHE A 33 -12.49 -9.88 13.91
N ALA A 34 -13.60 -10.38 13.38
CA ALA A 34 -14.65 -9.54 12.82
C ALA A 34 -15.47 -8.87 13.92
N THR A 35 -15.67 -9.57 15.05
CA THR A 35 -16.45 -9.07 16.18
C THR A 35 -15.73 -9.23 17.52
N ASN A 36 -16.09 -8.38 18.48
CA ASN A 36 -15.63 -8.47 19.85
C ASN A 36 -16.10 -9.75 20.55
N GLU A 37 -17.24 -10.32 20.14
CA GLU A 37 -17.76 -11.57 20.67
C GLU A 37 -16.82 -12.75 20.36
N GLU A 38 -16.25 -12.80 19.15
CA GLU A 38 -15.26 -13.81 18.79
C GLU A 38 -14.01 -13.72 19.66
N ILE A 39 -13.57 -12.50 19.97
CA ILE A 39 -12.42 -12.25 20.85
C ILE A 39 -12.76 -12.70 22.29
N LEU A 40 -13.93 -12.32 22.80
CA LEU A 40 -14.39 -12.67 24.14
C LEU A 40 -14.55 -14.19 24.35
N ALA A 41 -14.83 -14.94 23.28
CA ALA A 41 -14.98 -16.39 23.29
C ALA A 41 -13.65 -17.17 23.18
N LEU A 42 -12.51 -16.49 22.98
CA LEU A 42 -11.21 -17.15 22.87
C LEU A 42 -10.88 -17.95 24.13
N GLN A 43 -10.54 -19.23 23.92
CA GLN A 43 -10.08 -20.13 24.96
C GLN A 43 -8.55 -20.05 25.10
N SER A 44 -8.04 -20.39 26.28
CA SER A 44 -6.60 -20.47 26.55
C SER A 44 -5.82 -19.17 26.33
N SER A 45 -6.46 -18.01 26.54
CA SER A 45 -5.75 -16.72 26.56
C SER A 45 -4.84 -16.61 27.78
N ALA A 46 -3.64 -16.08 27.58
CA ALA A 46 -2.68 -15.75 28.61
C ALA A 46 -2.64 -14.23 28.84
N VAL A 47 -2.16 -13.83 30.02
CA VAL A 47 -1.88 -12.42 30.31
C VAL A 47 -0.98 -11.85 29.21
N ASP A 48 -1.27 -10.64 28.78
CA ASP A 48 -0.60 -9.90 27.70
C ASP A 48 -0.84 -10.45 26.28
N ASP A 49 -1.75 -11.42 26.09
CA ASP A 49 -2.23 -11.74 24.75
C ASP A 49 -2.97 -10.55 24.13
N TYR A 50 -2.83 -10.34 22.83
CA TYR A 50 -3.52 -9.25 22.12
C TYR A 50 -4.22 -9.73 20.84
N ALA A 51 -5.36 -9.11 20.55
CA ALA A 51 -6.20 -9.38 19.39
C ALA A 51 -6.61 -8.06 18.72
N TYR A 52 -6.83 -8.09 17.40
CA TYR A 52 -7.32 -6.93 16.65
C TYR A 52 -8.80 -7.08 16.36
N SER A 53 -9.59 -6.09 16.76
CA SER A 53 -11.02 -6.04 16.49
C SER A 53 -11.29 -5.20 15.25
N ALA A 54 -11.97 -5.79 14.26
CA ALA A 54 -12.47 -5.04 13.11
C ALA A 54 -13.78 -4.29 13.41
N GLU A 55 -14.49 -4.64 14.48
CA GLU A 55 -15.75 -4.03 14.87
C GLU A 55 -15.56 -2.57 15.32
N GLU A 56 -14.55 -2.35 16.17
CA GLU A 56 -14.25 -1.03 16.74
C GLU A 56 -12.91 -0.47 16.28
N LEU A 57 -12.16 -1.25 15.48
CA LEU A 57 -10.84 -0.88 14.96
C LEU A 57 -9.79 -0.63 16.06
N LEU A 58 -9.97 -1.29 17.20
CA LEU A 58 -9.09 -1.20 18.37
C LEU A 58 -8.41 -2.53 18.68
N VAL A 59 -7.26 -2.44 19.35
CA VAL A 59 -6.56 -3.58 19.92
C VAL A 59 -7.20 -3.95 21.26
N ARG A 60 -7.45 -5.23 21.49
CA ARG A 60 -7.86 -5.78 22.79
C ARG A 60 -6.70 -6.55 23.40
N VAL A 61 -6.50 -6.41 24.71
CA VAL A 61 -5.44 -7.09 25.46
C VAL A 61 -6.07 -7.96 26.55
N TYR A 62 -5.53 -9.15 26.78
CA TYR A 62 -5.99 -10.05 27.82
C TYR A 62 -5.16 -9.85 29.10
N GLN A 63 -5.82 -9.59 30.21
CA GLN A 63 -5.19 -9.56 31.54
C GLN A 63 -5.81 -10.70 32.37
N ASN A 64 -6.91 -10.41 33.07
CA ASN A 64 -7.81 -11.42 33.63
C ASN A 64 -9.08 -11.61 32.78
N SER A 65 -9.31 -10.70 31.85
CA SER A 65 -10.35 -10.69 30.83
C SER A 65 -9.85 -9.86 29.65
N TRP A 66 -10.51 -10.00 28.50
CA TRP A 66 -10.25 -9.11 27.36
C TRP A 66 -10.69 -7.69 27.69
N VAL A 67 -9.74 -6.78 27.71
CA VAL A 67 -9.96 -5.34 27.88
C VAL A 67 -9.67 -4.62 26.57
N GLU A 68 -10.46 -3.59 26.30
CA GLU A 68 -10.22 -2.66 25.20
C GLU A 68 -9.05 -1.73 25.54
N THR A 69 -8.31 -1.33 24.52
CA THR A 69 -7.25 -0.34 24.63
C THR A 69 -7.52 0.83 23.70
N ASP A 70 -6.97 2.00 24.00
CA ASP A 70 -7.02 3.17 23.09
C ASP A 70 -6.09 3.02 21.86
N GLN A 71 -5.52 1.82 21.63
CA GLN A 71 -4.65 1.57 20.48
C GLN A 71 -5.48 1.19 19.27
N ILE A 72 -5.32 1.96 18.19
CA ILE A 72 -5.91 1.65 16.89
C ILE A 72 -5.17 0.47 16.21
N VAL A 73 -5.91 -0.36 15.49
CA VAL A 73 -5.33 -1.47 14.73
C VAL A 73 -4.37 -0.91 13.65
N PRO A 74 -3.13 -1.43 13.52
CA PRO A 74 -2.09 -0.83 12.67
C PRO A 74 -2.42 -0.74 11.17
N ASP A 75 -3.31 -1.58 10.65
CA ASP A 75 -3.74 -1.51 9.23
C ASP A 75 -4.65 -0.30 8.93
N GLN A 76 -5.09 0.43 9.96
CA GLN A 76 -5.97 1.59 9.84
C GLN A 76 -5.23 2.93 9.66
N VAL A 77 -3.90 2.99 9.86
CA VAL A 77 -3.16 4.28 9.87
C VAL A 77 -2.73 4.81 8.51
N THR A 78 -3.17 4.20 7.41
CA THR A 78 -2.91 4.79 6.08
C THR A 78 -4.21 5.21 5.40
N PRO A 79 -4.81 6.35 5.79
CA PRO A 79 -5.75 7.02 4.92
C PRO A 79 -5.06 7.28 3.57
N ALA A 80 -5.58 6.70 2.49
CA ALA A 80 -5.17 7.09 1.15
C ALA A 80 -5.52 8.56 0.96
N ARG A 81 -4.53 9.41 0.67
CA ARG A 81 -4.78 10.85 0.51
C ARG A 81 -5.25 11.15 -0.91
N ASN A 82 -6.36 11.87 -1.02
CA ASN A 82 -6.93 12.36 -2.29
C ASN A 82 -6.16 13.60 -2.81
N THR A 83 -4.83 13.57 -2.82
CA THR A 83 -4.04 14.70 -3.33
C THR A 83 -4.36 14.95 -4.79
N THR A 84 -4.55 16.22 -5.15
CA THR A 84 -4.79 16.70 -6.52
C THR A 84 -3.77 16.10 -7.49
N SER A 85 -4.26 15.61 -8.63
CA SER A 85 -3.49 15.00 -9.72
C SER A 85 -2.24 15.83 -10.04
N MET A 86 -1.08 15.16 -10.15
CA MET A 86 0.09 15.79 -10.77
C MET A 86 -0.19 15.89 -12.26
N GLU A 87 -0.36 17.10 -12.77
CA GLU A 87 -0.33 17.33 -14.21
C GLU A 87 1.06 16.94 -14.73
N ASP A 88 1.10 16.02 -15.70
CA ASP A 88 2.32 15.71 -16.43
C ASP A 88 2.70 16.93 -17.27
N SER A 89 3.53 17.79 -16.69
CA SER A 89 4.01 19.03 -17.32
C SER A 89 5.10 18.76 -18.38
N GLY A 90 5.24 17.51 -18.85
CA GLY A 90 6.24 17.10 -19.84
C GLY A 90 7.68 17.12 -19.31
N THR A 91 7.88 17.58 -18.07
CA THR A 91 9.12 17.44 -17.32
C THR A 91 8.83 16.40 -16.25
N SER A 92 9.47 15.23 -16.35
CA SER A 92 9.34 14.15 -15.38
C SER A 92 9.87 14.58 -14.02
N ILE A 93 9.04 15.29 -13.26
CA ILE A 93 9.30 15.60 -11.86
C ILE A 93 8.70 14.44 -11.08
N ALA A 94 9.55 13.58 -10.52
CA ALA A 94 9.10 12.56 -9.59
C ALA A 94 8.57 13.25 -8.33
N GLY A 95 7.27 13.08 -8.03
CA GLY A 95 6.70 13.57 -6.78
C GLY A 95 7.33 12.86 -5.59
N THR A 96 8.03 13.58 -4.72
CA THR A 96 8.58 13.04 -3.47
C THR A 96 7.50 13.02 -2.40
N GLY A 97 6.67 11.98 -2.40
CA GLY A 97 5.70 11.71 -1.34
C GLY A 97 6.03 10.39 -0.64
N ILE A 98 5.98 10.38 0.69
CA ILE A 98 6.08 9.16 1.52
C ILE A 98 4.71 8.50 1.75
N GLU A 99 3.66 9.03 1.11
CA GLU A 99 2.26 8.63 1.28
C GLU A 99 1.79 7.77 0.09
N TYR A 100 0.95 6.76 0.36
CA TYR A 100 0.28 5.98 -0.68
C TYR A 100 -0.79 6.85 -1.37
N THR A 101 -0.56 7.24 -2.64
CA THR A 101 -1.48 8.11 -3.40
C THR A 101 -2.29 7.30 -4.41
N CYS A 102 -3.63 7.38 -4.38
CA CYS A 102 -4.49 6.91 -5.46
C CYS A 102 -4.52 7.95 -6.60
N ARG A 103 -3.34 8.21 -7.19
CA ARG A 103 -3.18 9.27 -8.20
C ARG A 103 -3.77 8.80 -9.52
N ASP A 104 -4.85 9.45 -9.96
CA ASP A 104 -5.25 9.42 -11.37
C ASP A 104 -4.33 10.35 -12.16
N HIS A 105 -3.71 9.83 -13.22
CA HIS A 105 -2.86 10.61 -14.13
C HIS A 105 -3.70 11.05 -15.33
N GLN A 106 -3.84 12.36 -15.55
CA GLN A 106 -4.33 12.90 -16.83
C GLN A 106 -3.15 13.21 -17.74
N HIS A 107 -3.17 12.67 -18.96
CA HIS A 107 -2.28 13.10 -20.03
C HIS A 107 -2.93 14.27 -20.78
N PRO A 108 -2.35 15.48 -20.77
CA PRO A 108 -2.84 16.57 -21.60
C PRO A 108 -2.72 16.17 -23.08
N LEU A 109 -3.83 16.07 -23.80
CA LEU A 109 -3.79 15.88 -25.25
C LEU A 109 -3.25 17.18 -25.89
N GLN A 110 -1.96 17.22 -26.20
CA GLN A 110 -1.39 18.29 -27.01
C GLN A 110 -1.86 18.11 -28.45
N VAL A 111 -2.92 18.85 -28.81
CA VAL A 111 -3.46 18.94 -30.17
C VAL A 111 -3.23 20.35 -30.68
N SER A 112 -2.60 20.48 -31.85
CA SER A 112 -2.38 21.79 -32.46
C SER A 112 -3.70 22.37 -32.99
N ILE A 113 -3.96 23.65 -32.69
CA ILE A 113 -5.03 24.44 -33.31
C ILE A 113 -4.56 25.21 -34.57
N VAL A 114 -3.29 25.04 -34.94
CA VAL A 114 -2.69 25.73 -36.09
C VAL A 114 -3.16 25.04 -37.38
N LEU A 115 -3.79 25.81 -38.26
CA LEU A 115 -4.15 25.36 -39.61
C LEU A 115 -2.87 25.02 -40.40
N PRO A 116 -2.78 23.87 -41.08
CA PRO A 116 -1.65 23.53 -41.92
C PRO A 116 -1.48 24.56 -43.02
N VAL A 117 -0.22 24.77 -43.39
CA VAL A 117 0.14 25.49 -44.59
C VAL A 117 -0.41 24.70 -45.79
N LYS A 118 -1.00 25.40 -46.77
CA LYS A 118 -1.44 24.78 -48.01
C LYS A 118 -0.23 24.23 -48.77
N ASP A 119 -0.36 23.01 -49.28
CA ASP A 119 0.63 22.43 -50.18
C ASP A 119 0.80 23.32 -51.42
N THR A 120 2.03 23.75 -51.67
CA THR A 120 2.43 24.45 -52.91
C THR A 120 3.31 23.53 -53.73
N ALA A 121 3.40 23.74 -55.05
CA ALA A 121 4.16 22.86 -55.97
C ALA A 121 5.66 22.73 -55.65
N THR A 122 6.17 23.54 -54.72
CA THR A 122 7.50 23.50 -54.12
C THR A 122 7.32 23.32 -52.61
N GLY A 123 7.10 22.09 -52.15
CA GLY A 123 6.86 21.83 -50.72
C GLY A 123 8.10 22.11 -49.87
N GLU A 124 7.91 22.75 -48.70
CA GLU A 124 8.88 22.77 -47.60
C GLU A 124 8.39 21.86 -46.47
N GLU A 125 9.34 21.16 -45.83
CA GLU A 125 9.06 20.31 -44.67
C GLU A 125 8.76 21.18 -43.44
N GLY A 126 7.52 21.09 -42.92
CA GLY A 126 7.16 21.70 -41.65
C GLY A 126 7.58 20.84 -40.46
N THR A 127 8.35 21.40 -39.51
CA THR A 127 8.59 20.76 -38.21
C THR A 127 7.45 21.08 -37.24
N ALA A 128 6.77 20.06 -36.73
CA ALA A 128 5.76 20.21 -35.68
C ALA A 128 6.07 19.28 -34.48
N THR A 129 5.90 19.80 -33.26
CA THR A 129 6.10 19.06 -32.00
C THR A 129 4.78 18.54 -31.40
N THR A 130 3.69 18.58 -32.16
CA THR A 130 2.32 18.33 -31.67
C THR A 130 1.51 17.59 -32.72
N TYR A 131 0.56 16.74 -32.32
CA TYR A 131 -0.28 15.99 -33.26
C TYR A 131 -1.12 16.95 -34.13
N ALA A 132 -0.96 16.88 -35.46
CA ALA A 132 -1.75 17.64 -36.42
C ALA A 132 -3.10 16.95 -36.65
N ARG A 133 -4.20 17.61 -36.23
CA ARG A 133 -5.58 17.14 -36.45
C ARG A 133 -6.18 17.63 -37.76
N SER A 134 -5.38 18.09 -38.70
CA SER A 134 -5.94 18.79 -39.84
C SER A 134 -6.36 17.88 -40.98
N ASP A 135 -7.55 18.17 -41.49
CA ASP A 135 -8.03 17.75 -42.79
C ASP A 135 -7.15 18.32 -43.90
N HIS A 136 -6.73 17.47 -44.84
CA HIS A 136 -6.03 17.89 -46.06
C HIS A 136 -7.00 17.79 -47.24
N ALA A 137 -7.11 18.87 -47.99
CA ALA A 137 -7.88 18.90 -49.23
C ALA A 137 -6.94 18.98 -50.43
N HIS A 138 -6.98 17.98 -51.31
CA HIS A 138 -6.30 18.05 -52.59
C HIS A 138 -7.18 18.77 -53.60
N HIS A 139 -6.75 19.95 -54.05
CA HIS A 139 -7.34 20.58 -55.22
C HIS A 139 -6.85 19.85 -56.48
N ILE A 140 -7.76 19.23 -57.23
CA ILE A 140 -7.47 18.74 -58.58
C ILE A 140 -7.46 19.94 -59.53
N ASN A 141 -6.31 20.21 -60.16
CA ASN A 141 -6.25 21.12 -61.29
C ASN A 141 -6.68 20.38 -62.56
N LEU A 142 -7.98 20.38 -62.85
CA LEU A 142 -8.45 20.04 -64.20
C LEU A 142 -8.32 21.28 -65.10
N SER A 143 -7.33 21.27 -65.98
CA SER A 143 -7.30 22.17 -67.14
C SER A 143 -8.11 21.54 -68.27
N ASN A 144 -9.01 22.33 -68.85
CA ASN A 144 -9.89 21.94 -69.97
C ASN A 144 -9.17 22.06 -71.32
#